data_AF-A0A970IMM6-F1
#
_entry.id   AF-A0A970IMM6-F1
#
_cell.length_a   1.000
_cell.length_b   1.000
_cell.length_c   1.000
_cell.angle_alpha   90.00
_cell.angle_beta   90.00
_cell.angle_gamma   90.00
#
_symmetry.space_group_name_H-M   'P 1'
#
loop_
_entity.id
_entity.type
_entity.pdbx_description
1 polymer ?
#
loop_
_entity_poly.entity_id
_entity_poly.type
_entity_poly.pdbx_seq_one_letter_code
_entity_poly.pdbx_strand_id
1 'polypeptide(L)'
;IMLSSIYGGIFNGIGIGIVLKNRASLGGIDIIAVIIKKYFSLNVGSTSLIINIAIVTASSLIYGIKPAMYTLIAMYISSKVLDKVLEGFDIRKQVMIITENEEEMGNEIIDKLH
;
A
#
# COMPACT_ATOMS: atom_id res chain seq x y z
N ILE A 1 1.10 24.10 8.26
CA ILE A 1 1.08 23.30 7.00
C ILE A 1 1.56 21.88 7.26
N MET A 2 2.76 21.65 7.81
CA MET A 2 3.29 20.30 8.07
C MET A 2 2.32 19.38 8.84
N LEU A 3 1.77 19.82 9.97
CA LEU A 3 0.82 19.00 10.75
C LEU A 3 -0.44 18.65 9.93
N SER A 4 -0.96 19.63 9.18
CA SER A 4 -2.08 19.43 8.25
C SER A 4 -1.76 18.45 7.13
N SER A 5 -0.52 18.44 6.61
CA SER A 5 -0.06 17.48 5.60
C SER A 5 -0.01 16.05 6.15
N ILE A 6 0.37 15.90 7.43
CA ILE A 6 0.39 14.59 8.10
C ILE A 6 -1.04 14.07 8.27
N TYR A 7 -1.92 14.82 8.94
CA TYR A 7 -3.29 14.38 9.15
C TYR A 7 -4.06 14.22 7.84
N GLY A 8 -3.88 15.15 6.91
CA GLY A 8 -4.46 15.07 5.57
C GLY A 8 -4.01 13.81 4.84
N GLY A 9 -2.71 13.47 4.89
CA GLY A 9 -2.20 12.22 4.33
C GLY A 9 -2.83 10.98 4.95
N ILE A 10 -3.01 10.96 6.29
CA ILE A 10 -3.66 9.83 7.00
C ILE A 10 -5.11 9.68 6.53
N PHE A 11 -5.93 10.73 6.66
CA PHE A 11 -7.35 10.67 6.29
C PHE A 11 -7.55 10.36 4.81
N ASN A 12 -6.71 10.93 3.93
CA ASN A 12 -6.73 10.63 2.51
C ASN A 12 -6.39 9.16 2.24
N GLY A 13 -5.33 8.62 2.87
CA GLY A 13 -4.96 7.21 2.74
C GLY A 13 -6.07 6.26 3.19
N ILE A 14 -6.77 6.59 4.29
CA ILE A 14 -7.93 5.81 4.76
C ILE A 14 -9.06 5.86 3.74
N GLY A 15 -9.44 7.05 3.28
CA GLY A 15 -10.52 7.23 2.30
C GLY A 15 -10.27 6.46 1.01
N ILE A 16 -9.08 6.64 0.42
CA ILE A 16 -8.66 5.92 -0.79
C ILE A 16 -8.65 4.40 -0.53
N GLY A 17 -8.13 3.97 0.61
CA GLY A 17 -8.07 2.55 0.97
C GLY A 17 -9.44 1.91 1.07
N ILE A 18 -10.43 2.59 1.65
CA ILE A 18 -11.81 2.10 1.73
C ILE A 18 -12.43 2.00 0.33
N VAL A 19 -12.24 3.01 -0.53
CA VAL A 19 -12.75 3.01 -1.91
C VAL A 19 -12.17 1.83 -2.70
N LEU A 20 -10.85 1.69 -2.71
CA LEU A 20 -10.16 0.63 -3.45
C LEU A 20 -10.44 -0.77 -2.86
N LYS A 21 -10.64 -0.89 -1.54
CA LYS A 21 -11.05 -2.14 -0.89
C LYS A 21 -12.41 -2.62 -1.37
N ASN A 22 -13.31 -1.70 -1.71
CA ASN A 22 -14.62 -2.00 -2.32
C ASN A 22 -14.55 -2.19 -3.84
N ARG A 23 -13.35 -2.35 -4.43
CA ARG A 23 -13.12 -2.50 -5.88
C ARG A 23 -13.60 -1.31 -6.71
N ALA A 24 -13.79 -0.15 -6.08
CA ALA A 24 -14.06 1.10 -6.78
C ALA A 24 -12.75 1.77 -7.21
N SER A 25 -12.84 2.78 -8.08
CA SER A 25 -11.71 3.61 -8.49
C SER A 25 -12.05 5.09 -8.29
N LEU A 26 -11.01 5.89 -8.06
CA LEU A 26 -11.06 7.34 -8.00
C LEU A 26 -10.95 8.00 -9.38
N GLY A 27 -10.73 7.21 -10.45
CA GLY A 27 -10.68 7.69 -11.83
C GLY A 27 -9.33 8.27 -12.28
N GLY A 28 -8.23 7.89 -11.62
CA GLY A 28 -6.89 8.40 -11.90
C GLY A 28 -5.83 7.30 -12.09
N ILE A 29 -4.63 7.59 -11.61
CA ILE A 29 -3.46 6.69 -11.66
C ILE A 29 -3.64 5.46 -10.76
N ASP A 30 -4.63 5.49 -9.86
CA ASP A 30 -4.99 4.38 -8.99
C ASP A 30 -5.37 3.10 -9.76
N ILE A 31 -6.01 3.22 -10.93
CA ILE A 31 -6.28 2.06 -11.81
C ILE A 31 -4.99 1.39 -12.26
N ILE A 32 -4.01 2.19 -12.67
CA ILE A 32 -2.70 1.69 -13.11
C ILE A 32 -2.01 0.98 -11.95
N ALA A 33 -2.05 1.55 -10.74
CA ALA A 33 -1.48 0.94 -9.55
C ALA A 33 -2.17 -0.39 -9.18
N VAL A 34 -3.50 -0.51 -9.36
CA VAL A 34 -4.24 -1.75 -9.16
C VAL A 34 -3.87 -2.80 -10.22
N ILE A 35 -3.70 -2.40 -11.48
CA ILE A 35 -3.24 -3.29 -12.55
C ILE A 35 -1.83 -3.80 -12.23
N ILE A 36 -0.91 -2.92 -11.85
CA ILE A 36 0.46 -3.31 -11.48
C ILE A 36 0.44 -4.26 -10.28
N LYS A 37 -0.40 -4.01 -9.27
CA LYS A 37 -0.59 -4.96 -8.16
C LYS A 37 -1.02 -6.34 -8.64
N LYS A 38 -1.91 -6.42 -9.63
CA LYS A 38 -2.40 -7.69 -10.19
C LYS A 38 -1.31 -8.48 -10.91
N TYR A 39 -0.38 -7.82 -11.61
CA TYR A 39 0.66 -8.48 -12.41
C TYR A 39 1.99 -8.68 -11.68
N PHE A 40 2.36 -7.75 -10.81
CA PHE A 40 3.69 -7.71 -10.15
C PHE A 40 3.62 -7.91 -8.64
N SER A 41 2.43 -8.14 -8.06
CA SER A 41 2.23 -8.28 -6.60
C SER A 41 2.78 -7.11 -5.79
N LEU A 42 2.91 -5.93 -6.39
CA LEU A 42 3.34 -4.71 -5.72
C LEU A 42 2.18 -4.02 -5.02
N ASN A 43 2.49 -3.32 -3.95
CA ASN A 43 1.50 -2.58 -3.19
C ASN A 43 0.97 -1.37 -3.96
N VAL A 44 -0.34 -1.15 -3.90
CA VAL A 44 -1.02 -0.09 -4.67
C VAL A 44 -0.54 1.29 -4.24
N GLY A 45 -0.45 1.53 -2.93
CA GLY A 45 0.03 2.80 -2.40
C GLY A 45 1.48 3.05 -2.74
N SER A 46 2.35 2.05 -2.57
CA SER A 46 3.76 2.16 -2.92
C SER A 46 3.97 2.43 -4.43
N THR A 47 3.20 1.78 -5.30
CA THR A 47 3.23 2.02 -6.76
C THR A 47 2.74 3.42 -7.10
N SER A 48 1.62 3.84 -6.51
CA SER A 48 1.06 5.19 -6.69
C SER A 48 2.04 6.27 -6.21
N LEU A 49 2.75 6.04 -5.11
CA LEU A 49 3.75 6.96 -4.59
C LEU A 49 4.90 7.17 -5.59
N ILE A 50 5.43 6.11 -6.19
CA ILE A 50 6.54 6.20 -7.16
C ILE A 50 6.15 7.08 -8.35
N ILE A 51 4.96 6.84 -8.91
CA ILE A 51 4.47 7.62 -10.06
C ILE A 51 4.28 9.09 -9.65
N ASN A 52 3.71 9.32 -8.48
CA ASN A 52 3.47 10.66 -7.96
C ASN A 52 4.74 11.42 -7.59
N ILE A 53 5.79 10.73 -7.10
CA ILE A 53 7.10 11.34 -6.88
C ILE A 53 7.63 11.91 -8.20
N ALA A 54 7.54 11.16 -9.31
CA ALA A 54 7.98 11.66 -10.61
C ALA A 54 7.23 12.95 -11.02
N ILE A 55 5.90 12.99 -10.81
CA ILE A 55 5.06 14.16 -11.10
C ILE A 55 5.44 15.35 -10.21
N VAL A 56 5.62 15.12 -8.90
CA VAL A 56 5.96 16.17 -7.94
C VAL A 56 7.37 16.68 -8.16
N THR A 57 8.33 15.83 -8.51
CA THR A 57 9.69 16.24 -8.87
C THR A 57 9.67 17.14 -10.11
N ALA A 58 8.92 16.78 -11.15
CA ALA A 58 8.75 17.64 -12.32
C ALA A 58 8.09 18.99 -11.95
N SER A 59 7.06 18.95 -11.09
CA SER A 59 6.36 20.15 -10.63
C SER A 59 7.21 21.03 -9.71
N SER A 60 8.15 20.45 -8.96
CA SER A 60 9.02 21.17 -8.03
C SER A 60 9.96 22.15 -8.73
N LEU A 61 10.31 21.88 -9.99
CA LEU A 61 11.11 22.79 -10.82
C LEU A 61 10.38 24.11 -11.11
N ILE A 62 9.05 24.11 -11.06
CA ILE A 62 8.20 25.27 -11.36
C ILE A 62 7.75 25.98 -10.07
N TYR A 63 7.32 25.22 -9.07
CA TYR A 63 6.70 25.75 -7.84
C TYR A 63 7.67 25.85 -6.64
N GLY A 64 8.90 25.37 -6.79
CA GLY A 64 9.92 25.35 -5.74
C GLY A 64 9.86 24.12 -4.82
N ILE A 65 10.92 23.95 -4.03
CA ILE A 65 11.16 22.75 -3.21
C ILE A 65 10.30 22.69 -1.94
N LYS A 66 10.09 23.82 -1.25
CA LYS A 66 9.33 23.86 0.01
C LYS A 66 7.92 23.26 -0.10
N PRO A 67 7.05 23.69 -1.04
CA PRO A 67 5.73 23.08 -1.20
C PRO A 67 5.81 21.61 -1.64
N ALA A 68 6.77 21.25 -2.49
CA ALA A 68 6.97 19.87 -2.94
C ALA A 68 7.28 18.93 -1.76
N MET A 69 8.11 19.34 -0.80
CA MET A 69 8.41 18.54 0.39
C MET A 69 7.17 18.22 1.22
N TYR A 70 6.27 19.19 1.42
CA TYR A 70 5.02 18.95 2.17
C TYR A 70 4.09 17.99 1.44
N THR A 71 4.00 18.10 0.11
CA THR A 71 3.24 17.16 -0.73
C THR A 71 3.81 15.75 -0.65
N LEU A 72 5.13 15.59 -0.73
CA LEU A 72 5.81 14.30 -0.61
C LEU A 72 5.54 13.64 0.76
N ILE A 73 5.59 14.41 1.85
CA ILE A 73 5.25 13.90 3.19
C ILE A 73 3.81 13.39 3.23
N ALA A 74 2.86 14.19 2.75
CA ALA A 74 1.44 13.80 2.74
C ALA A 74 1.21 12.53 1.90
N MET A 75 1.82 12.45 0.71
CA MET A 75 1.72 11.31 -0.19
C MET A 75 2.33 10.04 0.40
N TYR A 76 3.50 10.14 1.03
CA TYR A 76 4.17 9.01 1.66
C TYR A 76 3.33 8.43 2.82
N ILE A 77 2.75 9.30 3.65
CA ILE A 77 1.87 8.87 4.73
C ILE A 77 0.60 8.23 4.15
N SER A 78 -0.01 8.88 3.15
CA SER A 78 -1.20 8.37 2.49
C SER A 78 -0.96 7.00 1.84
N SER A 79 0.18 6.79 1.19
CA SER A 79 0.52 5.50 0.57
C SER A 79 0.72 4.39 1.60
N LYS A 80 1.38 4.66 2.72
CA LYS A 80 1.57 3.69 3.80
C LYS A 80 0.26 3.31 4.48
N VAL A 81 -0.61 4.30 4.70
CA VAL A 81 -1.94 4.06 5.26
C VAL A 81 -2.80 3.28 4.28
N LEU A 82 -2.77 3.63 2.99
CA LEU A 82 -3.47 2.92 1.93
C LEU A 82 -3.08 1.43 1.89
N ASP A 83 -1.78 1.14 1.89
CA ASP A 83 -1.28 -0.24 1.86
C ASP A 83 -1.79 -1.04 3.06
N LYS A 84 -1.74 -0.46 4.28
CA LYS A 84 -2.30 -1.09 5.49
C LYS A 84 -3.81 -1.32 5.40
N VAL A 85 -4.57 -0.38 4.87
CA VAL A 85 -6.04 -0.53 4.75
C VAL A 85 -6.40 -1.64 3.76
N LEU A 86 -5.62 -1.79 2.68
CA LEU A 86 -5.84 -2.81 1.66
C LEU A 86 -5.39 -4.21 2.08
N GLU A 87 -4.24 -4.34 2.74
CA GLU A 87 -3.73 -5.62 3.25
C GLU A 87 -4.49 -6.08 4.50
N GLY A 88 -5.11 -5.14 5.22
CA GLY A 88 -5.77 -5.39 6.49
C GLY A 88 -4.81 -5.21 7.67
N PHE A 89 -5.39 -5.11 8.87
CA PHE A 89 -4.63 -4.93 10.11
C PHE A 89 -4.01 -6.24 10.63
N ASP A 90 -4.36 -7.39 10.02
CA ASP A 90 -4.02 -8.71 10.53
C ASP A 90 -2.97 -9.37 9.62
N ILE A 91 -1.81 -9.73 10.17
CA ILE A 91 -0.67 -10.29 9.43
C ILE A 91 -0.79 -11.82 9.37
N ARG A 92 -1.98 -12.35 9.05
CA ARG A 92 -2.17 -13.80 8.93
C ARG A 92 -1.72 -14.26 7.55
N LYS A 93 -0.59 -14.96 7.51
CA LYS A 93 -0.17 -15.70 6.32
C LYS A 93 -0.79 -17.10 6.38
N GLN A 94 -1.55 -17.47 5.36
CA GLN A 94 -2.06 -18.82 5.18
C GLN A 94 -1.06 -19.61 4.34
N VAL A 95 -0.65 -20.78 4.83
CA VAL A 95 0.16 -21.75 4.08
C VAL A 95 -0.67 -23.01 3.92
N MET A 96 -0.86 -23.46 2.69
CA MET A 96 -1.54 -24.73 2.40
C MET A 96 -0.48 -25.72 1.94
N ILE A 97 -0.30 -26.79 2.71
CA ILE A 97 0.62 -27.89 2.40
C ILE A 97 -0.23 -29.05 1.89
N ILE A 98 0.07 -29.54 0.69
CA ILE A 98 -0.56 -30.73 0.11
C ILE A 98 0.50 -31.83 0.13
N THR A 99 0.24 -32.90 0.88
CA THR A 99 1.16 -34.02 1.08
C THR A 99 0.37 -35.33 1.20
N GLU A 100 0.95 -36.45 0.76
CA GLU A 100 0.36 -37.78 0.94
C GLU A 100 0.63 -38.34 2.35
N ASN A 101 1.71 -37.88 3.01
CA ASN A 101 2.04 -38.23 4.40
C ASN A 101 1.55 -37.15 5.36
N GLU A 102 0.23 -37.04 5.54
CA GLU A 102 -0.40 -36.02 6.40
C GLU A 102 0.02 -36.18 7.87
N GLU A 103 0.03 -37.41 8.40
CA GLU A 103 0.37 -37.67 9.81
C GLU A 103 1.83 -37.37 10.14
N GLU A 104 2.77 -37.75 9.28
CA GLU A 104 4.20 -37.58 9.52
C GLU A 104 4.59 -36.08 9.48
N MET A 105 4.13 -35.34 8.46
CA MET A 105 4.35 -33.89 8.36
C MET A 105 3.61 -33.10 9.44
N GLY A 106 2.39 -33.50 9.81
CA GLY A 106 1.63 -32.85 10.88
C GLY A 106 2.36 -32.93 12.21
N ASN A 107 2.85 -34.12 12.57
CA ASN A 107 3.64 -34.33 13.79
C ASN A 107 4.95 -33.55 13.75
N GLU A 108 5.66 -33.54 12.61
CA GLU A 108 6.93 -32.83 12.50
C GLU A 108 6.78 -31.30 12.58
N ILE A 109 5.68 -30.75 12.06
CA ILE A 109 5.33 -29.32 12.21
C ILE A 109 5.02 -29.01 13.67
N ILE A 110 4.23 -29.84 14.35
CA ILE A 110 3.85 -29.62 15.75
C ILE A 110 5.09 -29.69 16.66
N ASP A 111 5.96 -30.68 16.48
CA ASP A 111 7.17 -30.88 17.30
C ASP A 111 8.25 -29.81 17.08
N LYS A 112 8.33 -29.20 15.89
CA LYS A 112 9.35 -28.17 15.58
C LYS A 112 8.89 -26.74 15.81
N LEU A 113 7.58 -26.47 15.82
CA LEU A 113 7.02 -25.11 15.99
C LEU A 113 6.44 -24.83 17.37
N HIS A 114 6.20 -25.86 18.21
CA HIS A 114 6.02 -25.69 19.67
C HIS A 114 7.35 -25.81 20.42
#